data_AF-A0A814RIS2-F1
#
_entry.id   AF-A0A814RIS2-F1
#
_cell.length_a   1.000
_cell.length_b   1.000
_cell.length_c   1.000
_cell.angle_alpha   90.00
_cell.angle_beta   90.00
_cell.angle_gamma   90.00
#
_symmetry.space_group_name_H-M   'P 1'
#
loop_
_entity.id
_entity.type
_entity.pdbx_description
1 polymer ?
#
loop_
_entity_poly.entity_id
_entity_poly.type
_entity_poly.pdbx_seq_one_letter_code
_entity_poly.pdbx_strand_id
1 'polypeptide(L)'
;MAKQSTMLKEFCDDECLNSIIEGSDGPIPLPNVKGSILEPTCNLGDATKLNVHLVPHSHDDVGFVKTLDEYYYGSRTDLQHAGVQYILDSIILALDENPNRRFIYVEMAFFYRWWLQQTDEIRNKVKDFVNSGRLEFISGGWCMNDEGTTHYNSIIDQHSLGLEFLNDQFGECGRPKIGWQIDPFGHSREQASLLAQMGFDGLFVGRADYQDLQKRNTTKSMEMIWKASANLGRQSWLFTGILPRRYSTPATFSFDFIAPDDPIIDDVNLPDYNVPERVQTFIQTAQNESMEYATNHIIMTFGGDFQYQNALANYKNLDKLIKYVNDQVGIFHFYFNEIQIYLNFIKANEW
;
A
#
# COMPACT_ATOMS: atom_id res chain seq x y z
N MET A 1 5.49 16.85 22.14
CA MET A 1 6.35 17.38 21.06
C MET A 1 7.74 16.75 21.03
N ALA A 2 8.67 17.02 21.96
CA ALA A 2 10.02 16.44 21.89
C ALA A 2 10.08 14.89 21.96
N LYS A 3 9.32 14.26 22.87
CA LYS A 3 9.25 12.78 22.97
C LYS A 3 8.62 12.09 21.74
N GLN A 4 7.64 12.73 21.11
CA GLN A 4 6.96 12.22 19.92
C GLN A 4 7.90 12.32 18.71
N SER A 5 8.63 13.44 18.56
CA SER A 5 9.63 13.61 17.49
C SER A 5 10.82 12.65 17.59
N THR A 6 11.24 12.23 18.80
CA THR A 6 12.31 11.23 18.98
C THR A 6 11.83 9.82 18.63
N MET A 7 10.64 9.42 19.10
CA MET A 7 10.00 8.13 18.76
C MET A 7 9.69 8.03 17.25
N LEU A 8 9.30 9.14 16.63
CA LEU A 8 9.02 9.19 15.19
C LEU A 8 10.28 9.06 14.32
N LYS A 9 11.44 9.55 14.79
CA LYS A 9 12.72 9.34 14.08
C LYS A 9 13.14 7.87 14.09
N GLU A 10 12.93 7.16 15.21
CA GLU A 10 13.17 5.71 15.30
C GLU A 10 12.25 4.91 14.35
N PHE A 11 11.08 5.42 13.97
CA PHE A 11 10.20 4.75 12.98
C PHE A 11 10.66 4.88 11.53
N CYS A 12 11.50 5.87 11.22
CA CYS A 12 12.16 5.98 9.93
C CYS A 12 13.57 5.33 9.95
N ASP A 13 14.07 4.90 11.12
CA ASP A 13 15.28 4.09 11.25
C ASP A 13 14.93 2.65 10.86
N ASP A 14 15.17 2.32 9.60
CA ASP A 14 14.69 1.08 9.00
C ASP A 14 15.58 -0.11 9.38
N GLU A 15 14.99 -1.17 9.96
CA GLU A 15 15.65 -2.47 10.16
C GLU A 15 16.24 -2.99 8.85
N CYS A 16 15.60 -2.70 7.71
CA CYS A 16 16.14 -2.97 6.38
C CYS A 16 17.46 -2.23 6.13
N LEU A 17 17.52 -0.91 6.30
CA LEU A 17 18.74 -0.12 6.08
C LEU A 17 19.87 -0.56 7.02
N ASN A 18 19.54 -0.85 8.28
CA ASN A 18 20.50 -1.38 9.24
C ASN A 18 21.04 -2.76 8.80
N SER A 19 20.17 -3.65 8.31
CA SER A 19 20.60 -4.97 7.80
C SER A 19 21.50 -4.89 6.56
N ILE A 20 21.26 -3.92 5.66
CA ILE A 20 22.10 -3.68 4.48
C ILE A 20 23.49 -3.20 4.91
N ILE A 21 23.56 -2.32 5.91
CA ILE A 21 24.82 -1.77 6.42
C ILE A 21 25.64 -2.87 7.12
N GLU A 22 25.02 -3.67 7.98
CA GLU A 22 25.69 -4.75 8.73
C GLU A 22 26.15 -5.92 7.84
N GLY A 23 25.46 -6.21 6.73
CA GLY A 23 25.82 -7.28 5.79
C GLY A 23 27.03 -6.99 4.88
N SER A 24 27.62 -5.80 4.96
CA SER A 24 28.64 -5.31 4.01
C SER A 24 30.10 -5.68 4.35
N ASP A 25 30.35 -6.43 5.43
CA ASP A 25 31.70 -6.87 5.87
C ASP A 25 32.32 -8.05 5.04
N GLY A 26 31.74 -8.38 3.88
CA GLY A 26 32.25 -9.41 2.95
C GLY A 26 33.20 -8.87 1.86
N PRO A 27 34.06 -9.71 1.24
CA PRO A 27 35.16 -9.26 0.37
C PRO A 27 34.72 -8.85 -1.06
N ILE A 28 33.46 -8.48 -1.28
CA ILE A 28 32.94 -8.08 -2.59
C ILE A 28 32.76 -6.55 -2.60
N PRO A 29 33.55 -5.80 -3.38
CA PRO A 29 33.44 -4.35 -3.41
C PRO A 29 32.12 -3.93 -4.09
N LEU A 30 31.37 -3.06 -3.42
CA LEU A 30 30.19 -2.39 -3.97
C LEU A 30 30.56 -1.70 -5.30
N PRO A 31 29.65 -1.70 -6.32
CA PRO A 31 29.75 -0.74 -7.40
C PRO A 31 29.77 0.67 -6.80
N ASN A 32 30.56 1.54 -7.42
CA ASN A 32 30.96 2.86 -6.94
C ASN A 32 29.75 3.79 -6.70
N VAL A 33 29.02 3.64 -5.59
CA VAL A 33 27.98 4.58 -5.14
C VAL A 33 28.67 5.78 -4.53
N LYS A 34 29.25 6.62 -5.40
CA LYS A 34 29.64 7.97 -5.00
C LYS A 34 28.38 8.82 -4.83
N GLY A 35 27.96 8.99 -3.58
CA GLY A 35 27.22 10.18 -3.17
C GLY A 35 25.70 10.09 -3.22
N SER A 36 25.11 9.12 -2.52
CA SER A 36 23.87 9.36 -1.77
C SER A 36 23.76 8.25 -0.74
N ILE A 37 23.94 8.60 0.54
CA ILE A 37 23.29 7.81 1.59
C ILE A 37 21.81 7.85 1.20
N LEU A 38 21.20 6.70 0.92
CA LEU A 38 19.75 6.59 0.74
C LEU A 38 19.14 6.98 2.09
N GLU A 39 18.92 8.28 2.31
CA GLU A 39 18.15 8.70 3.46
C GLU A 39 16.73 8.19 3.24
N PRO A 40 16.16 7.43 4.18
CA PRO A 40 14.77 7.00 4.09
C PRO A 40 13.90 8.24 3.93
N THR A 41 13.22 8.33 2.80
CA THR A 41 12.31 9.46 2.46
C THR A 41 10.96 9.28 3.14
N CYS A 42 11.02 8.94 4.43
CA CYS A 42 9.90 8.69 5.32
C CYS A 42 9.30 10.05 5.73
N ASN A 43 8.08 10.34 5.26
CA ASN A 43 7.40 11.57 5.63
C ASN A 43 6.74 11.40 7.00
N LEU A 44 7.22 12.19 7.97
CA LEU A 44 6.73 12.15 9.35
C LEU A 44 5.40 12.86 9.59
N GLY A 45 4.74 13.33 8.53
CA GLY A 45 3.53 14.11 8.63
C GLY A 45 3.73 15.47 9.33
N ASP A 46 2.62 16.16 9.53
CA ASP A 46 2.54 17.43 10.26
C ASP A 46 1.49 17.29 11.36
N ALA A 47 1.94 17.40 12.62
CA ALA A 47 1.09 17.24 13.80
C ALA A 47 0.00 18.33 13.94
N THR A 48 0.09 19.42 13.18
CA THR A 48 -0.91 20.51 13.17
C THR A 48 -1.95 20.35 12.07
N LYS A 49 -1.83 19.28 11.26
CA LYS A 49 -2.61 19.05 10.05
C LYS A 49 -3.28 17.68 10.05
N LEU A 50 -4.29 17.51 9.22
CA LEU A 50 -4.76 16.21 8.76
C LEU A 50 -3.74 15.66 7.76
N ASN A 51 -3.19 14.50 8.07
CA ASN A 51 -2.23 13.78 7.26
C ASN A 51 -2.96 12.71 6.45
N VAL A 52 -2.85 12.80 5.14
CA VAL A 52 -3.55 11.89 4.23
C VAL A 52 -2.51 11.08 3.48
N HIS A 53 -2.44 9.79 3.82
CA HIS A 53 -1.50 8.84 3.24
C HIS A 53 -2.12 8.23 2.00
N LEU A 54 -1.63 8.63 0.84
CA LEU A 54 -2.08 8.08 -0.44
C LEU A 54 -1.38 6.74 -0.67
N VAL A 55 -2.16 5.68 -0.88
CA VAL A 55 -1.68 4.31 -1.04
C VAL A 55 -2.06 3.80 -2.44
N PRO A 56 -1.18 3.99 -3.44
CA PRO A 56 -1.29 3.36 -4.76
C PRO A 56 -1.22 1.84 -4.66
N HIS A 57 -2.21 1.14 -5.22
CA HIS A 57 -2.27 -0.32 -5.24
C HIS A 57 -3.01 -0.84 -6.47
N SER A 58 -2.84 -2.13 -6.77
CA SER A 58 -3.69 -2.87 -7.72
C SER A 58 -4.17 -4.14 -7.03
N HIS A 59 -5.45 -4.45 -7.15
CA HIS A 59 -6.00 -5.73 -6.71
C HIS A 59 -5.98 -6.71 -7.89
N ASP A 60 -5.06 -7.68 -7.86
CA ASP A 60 -4.85 -8.62 -8.95
C ASP A 60 -5.37 -10.01 -8.57
N ASP A 61 -6.65 -10.31 -8.85
CA ASP A 61 -7.23 -11.62 -8.57
C ASP A 61 -6.40 -12.75 -9.22
N VAL A 62 -5.96 -13.72 -8.40
CA VAL A 62 -5.26 -14.94 -8.86
C VAL A 62 -6.27 -15.95 -9.42
N GLY A 63 -7.00 -15.52 -10.43
CA GLY A 63 -8.12 -16.24 -11.04
C GLY A 63 -9.47 -15.82 -10.45
N PHE A 64 -10.40 -15.43 -11.32
CA PHE A 64 -11.79 -15.06 -10.95
C PHE A 64 -12.70 -15.15 -12.18
N VAL A 65 -12.70 -14.14 -13.05
CA VAL A 65 -13.41 -14.17 -14.34
C VAL A 65 -12.51 -14.73 -15.45
N LYS A 66 -11.19 -14.54 -15.31
CA LYS A 66 -10.16 -15.13 -16.16
C LYS A 66 -9.28 -16.08 -15.36
N THR A 67 -8.52 -16.92 -16.05
CA THR A 67 -7.46 -17.73 -15.43
C THR A 67 -6.24 -16.85 -15.09
N LEU A 68 -5.35 -17.37 -14.23
CA LEU A 68 -4.08 -16.70 -13.87
C LEU A 68 -3.30 -16.28 -15.13
N ASP A 69 -3.09 -17.19 -16.08
CA ASP A 69 -2.30 -16.90 -17.29
C ASP A 69 -2.97 -15.85 -18.18
N GLU A 70 -4.30 -15.86 -18.26
CA GLU A 70 -5.06 -14.87 -19.02
C GLU A 70 -5.01 -13.48 -18.37
N TYR A 71 -5.06 -13.41 -17.04
CA TYR A 71 -4.79 -12.16 -16.30
C TYR A 71 -3.35 -11.70 -16.44
N TYR A 72 -2.38 -12.61 -16.36
CA TYR A 72 -0.96 -12.27 -16.46
C TYR A 72 -0.64 -11.63 -17.82
N TYR A 73 -0.98 -12.32 -18.92
CA TYR A 73 -0.66 -11.85 -20.26
C TYR A 73 -1.61 -10.76 -20.79
N GLY A 74 -2.79 -10.63 -20.19
CA GLY A 74 -3.81 -9.71 -20.65
C GLY A 74 -4.63 -10.20 -21.84
N SER A 75 -4.78 -11.52 -22.00
CA SER A 75 -5.70 -12.09 -22.98
C SER A 75 -7.14 -12.09 -22.45
N ARG A 76 -8.09 -12.46 -23.32
CA ARG A 76 -9.53 -12.51 -23.03
C ARG A 76 -10.09 -11.18 -22.52
N THR A 77 -9.72 -10.08 -23.18
CA THR A 77 -10.25 -8.74 -22.88
C THR A 77 -11.75 -8.62 -23.14
N ASP A 78 -12.36 -9.57 -23.86
CA ASP A 78 -13.81 -9.74 -23.98
C ASP A 78 -14.49 -10.06 -22.63
N LEU A 79 -13.77 -10.70 -21.70
CA LEU A 79 -14.27 -11.01 -20.35
C LEU A 79 -13.96 -9.88 -19.37
N GLN A 80 -12.70 -9.46 -19.31
CA GLN A 80 -12.23 -8.38 -18.45
C GLN A 80 -10.92 -7.81 -18.99
N HIS A 81 -10.86 -6.48 -19.13
CA HIS A 81 -9.65 -5.77 -19.55
C HIS A 81 -8.67 -5.66 -18.38
N ALA A 82 -7.70 -6.57 -18.32
CA ALA A 82 -6.76 -6.70 -17.21
C ALA A 82 -5.51 -7.46 -17.67
N GLY A 83 -4.31 -6.96 -17.37
CA GLY A 83 -3.03 -7.53 -17.81
C GLY A 83 -1.91 -7.25 -16.82
N VAL A 84 -1.64 -8.18 -15.91
CA VAL A 84 -0.76 -7.95 -14.73
C VAL A 84 0.69 -7.69 -15.11
N GLN A 85 1.21 -8.28 -16.20
CA GLN A 85 2.56 -7.96 -16.66
C GLN A 85 2.72 -6.46 -16.99
N TYR A 86 1.69 -5.83 -17.58
CA TYR A 86 1.71 -4.40 -17.93
C TYR A 86 1.59 -3.51 -16.69
N ILE A 87 0.86 -3.99 -15.67
CA ILE A 87 0.76 -3.33 -14.36
C ILE A 87 2.16 -3.23 -13.75
N LEU A 88 2.83 -4.38 -13.56
CA LEU A 88 4.16 -4.45 -12.97
C LEU A 88 5.20 -3.66 -13.79
N ASP A 89 5.25 -3.84 -15.12
CA ASP A 89 6.18 -3.10 -15.98
C ASP A 89 6.01 -1.58 -15.84
N SER A 90 4.78 -1.09 -15.88
CA SER A 90 4.52 0.35 -15.84
C SER A 90 4.73 0.95 -14.46
N ILE A 91 4.49 0.21 -13.37
CA ILE A 91 4.81 0.65 -12.01
C ILE A 91 6.31 0.85 -11.86
N ILE A 92 7.13 -0.10 -12.30
CA ILE A 92 8.60 0.02 -12.21
C ILE A 92 9.09 1.26 -12.96
N LEU A 93 8.55 1.53 -14.16
CA LEU A 93 8.87 2.75 -14.91
C LEU A 93 8.42 4.01 -14.17
N ALA A 94 7.20 4.02 -13.63
CA ALA A 94 6.67 5.18 -12.91
C ALA A 94 7.46 5.46 -11.62
N LEU A 95 7.90 4.43 -10.90
CA LEU A 95 8.78 4.60 -9.75
C LEU A 95 10.15 5.16 -10.18
N ASP A 96 10.73 4.71 -11.29
CA ASP A 96 12.04 5.22 -11.76
C ASP A 96 12.02 6.73 -12.04
N GLU A 97 10.89 7.27 -12.51
CA GLU A 97 10.76 8.69 -12.89
C GLU A 97 10.72 9.69 -11.72
N ASN A 98 10.25 9.29 -10.53
CA ASN A 98 10.04 10.21 -9.42
C ASN A 98 10.27 9.53 -8.07
N PRO A 99 11.31 9.92 -7.29
CA PRO A 99 11.71 9.25 -6.04
C PRO A 99 10.66 9.32 -4.92
N ASN A 100 9.67 10.20 -5.02
CA ASN A 100 8.60 10.32 -4.02
C ASN A 100 7.46 9.32 -4.24
N ARG A 101 7.35 8.72 -5.43
CA ARG A 101 6.29 7.74 -5.72
C ARG A 101 6.52 6.47 -4.90
N ARG A 102 5.41 5.88 -4.45
CA ARG A 102 5.31 4.63 -3.69
C ARG A 102 4.25 3.73 -4.30
N PHE A 103 4.42 2.42 -4.20
CA PHE A 103 3.42 1.43 -4.60
C PHE A 103 3.43 0.23 -3.65
N ILE A 104 2.26 -0.31 -3.31
CA ILE A 104 2.14 -1.58 -2.57
C ILE A 104 1.76 -2.72 -3.52
N TYR A 105 2.37 -3.89 -3.39
CA TYR A 105 2.04 -5.09 -4.18
C TYR A 105 1.78 -6.32 -3.30
N VAL A 106 0.80 -7.15 -3.67
CA VAL A 106 0.25 -8.20 -2.80
C VAL A 106 0.51 -9.61 -3.33
N GLU A 107 0.05 -9.94 -4.55
CA GLU A 107 -0.11 -11.34 -4.98
C GLU A 107 1.18 -11.96 -5.55
N MET A 108 1.89 -12.76 -4.75
CA MET A 108 3.18 -13.31 -5.15
C MET A 108 3.11 -14.27 -6.33
N ALA A 109 1.96 -14.90 -6.61
CA ALA A 109 1.80 -15.73 -7.79
C ALA A 109 2.10 -14.99 -9.10
N PHE A 110 1.65 -13.73 -9.21
CA PHE A 110 1.91 -12.90 -10.37
C PHE A 110 3.32 -12.30 -10.34
N PHE A 111 3.73 -11.77 -9.18
CA PHE A 111 5.06 -11.16 -9.05
C PHE A 111 6.17 -12.18 -9.33
N TYR A 112 6.07 -13.39 -8.79
CA TYR A 112 7.02 -14.48 -9.05
C TYR A 112 7.14 -14.77 -10.55
N ARG A 113 6.00 -14.90 -11.24
CA ARG A 113 5.97 -15.16 -12.68
C ARG A 113 6.63 -14.03 -13.48
N TRP A 114 6.32 -12.79 -13.13
CA TRP A 114 6.92 -11.61 -13.73
C TRP A 114 8.42 -11.57 -13.47
N TRP A 115 8.85 -11.77 -12.23
CA TRP A 115 10.24 -11.74 -11.78
C TRP A 115 11.15 -12.68 -12.57
N LEU A 116 10.67 -13.89 -12.88
CA LEU A 116 11.42 -14.87 -13.66
C LEU A 116 11.72 -14.42 -15.09
N GLN A 117 10.93 -13.51 -15.64
CA GLN A 117 11.07 -13.00 -17.01
C GLN A 117 11.95 -11.75 -17.09
N GLN A 118 12.29 -11.14 -15.96
CA GLN A 118 13.02 -9.88 -15.92
C GLN A 118 14.53 -10.05 -16.14
N THR A 119 15.13 -9.03 -16.74
CA THR A 119 16.59 -8.90 -16.84
C THR A 119 17.19 -8.54 -15.49
N ASP A 120 18.51 -8.76 -15.34
CA ASP A 120 19.22 -8.38 -14.11
C ASP A 120 19.14 -6.86 -13.85
N GLU A 121 19.07 -6.04 -14.92
CA GLU A 121 18.89 -4.59 -14.79
C GLU A 121 17.56 -4.25 -14.08
N ILE A 122 16.44 -4.82 -14.55
CA ILE A 122 15.13 -4.58 -13.94
C ILE A 122 15.08 -5.17 -12.53
N ARG A 123 15.61 -6.38 -12.32
CA ARG A 123 15.68 -6.98 -10.98
C ARG A 123 16.45 -6.12 -9.99
N ASN A 124 17.56 -5.52 -10.42
CA ASN A 124 18.33 -4.61 -9.57
C ASN A 124 17.55 -3.33 -9.25
N LYS A 125 16.86 -2.72 -10.24
CA LYS A 125 15.98 -1.56 -9.98
C LYS A 125 14.87 -1.88 -8.97
N VAL A 126 14.24 -3.04 -9.10
CA VAL A 126 13.21 -3.49 -8.16
C VAL A 126 13.79 -3.65 -6.76
N LYS A 127 14.98 -4.28 -6.62
CA LYS A 127 15.67 -4.38 -5.34
C LYS A 127 15.97 -3.01 -4.75
N ASP A 128 16.41 -2.04 -5.56
CA ASP A 128 16.63 -0.67 -5.10
C ASP A 128 15.33 -0.01 -4.62
N PHE A 129 14.20 -0.23 -5.31
CA PHE A 129 12.91 0.28 -4.87
C PHE A 129 12.42 -0.38 -3.58
N VAL A 130 12.63 -1.68 -3.40
CA VAL A 130 12.28 -2.38 -2.16
C VAL A 130 13.15 -1.89 -1.00
N ASN A 131 14.47 -1.81 -1.21
CA ASN A 131 15.43 -1.34 -0.20
C ASN A 131 15.22 0.14 0.20
N SER A 132 14.57 0.93 -0.65
CA SER A 132 14.26 2.34 -0.37
C SER A 132 12.81 2.57 0.08
N GLY A 133 12.04 1.51 0.32
CA GLY A 133 10.63 1.59 0.74
C GLY A 133 9.68 2.11 -0.34
N ARG A 134 10.12 2.10 -1.61
CA ARG A 134 9.37 2.65 -2.75
C ARG A 134 8.42 1.66 -3.40
N LEU A 135 8.79 0.38 -3.35
CA LEU A 135 7.91 -0.74 -3.64
C LEU A 135 7.83 -1.57 -2.37
N GLU A 136 6.66 -1.61 -1.75
CA GLU A 136 6.43 -2.36 -0.51
C GLU A 136 5.60 -3.61 -0.82
N PHE A 137 6.07 -4.78 -0.37
CA PHE A 137 5.26 -6.00 -0.41
C PHE A 137 4.37 -6.06 0.84
N ILE A 138 3.08 -6.28 0.63
CA ILE A 138 2.08 -6.32 1.70
C ILE A 138 1.30 -7.64 1.62
N SER A 139 0.97 -8.25 2.76
CA SER A 139 0.65 -9.69 2.91
C SER A 139 1.77 -10.63 2.44
N GLY A 140 2.20 -10.56 1.18
CA GLY A 140 3.25 -11.38 0.58
C GLY A 140 2.94 -12.87 0.46
N GLY A 141 1.67 -13.27 0.63
CA GLY A 141 1.23 -14.62 0.31
C GLY A 141 1.20 -14.87 -1.19
N TRP A 142 1.14 -16.15 -1.58
CA TRP A 142 0.95 -16.53 -2.98
C TRP A 142 -0.32 -15.89 -3.58
N CYS A 143 -1.37 -15.77 -2.79
CA CYS A 143 -2.57 -14.99 -3.11
C CYS A 143 -3.16 -14.33 -1.85
N MET A 144 -4.14 -13.45 -2.06
CA MET A 144 -5.06 -13.02 -1.01
C MET A 144 -6.10 -14.13 -0.77
N ASN A 145 -5.87 -14.99 0.21
CA ASN A 145 -6.72 -16.15 0.45
C ASN A 145 -8.12 -15.77 0.96
N ASP A 146 -9.13 -16.58 0.63
CA ASP A 146 -10.43 -16.53 1.30
C ASP A 146 -10.28 -16.84 2.80
N GLU A 147 -11.24 -16.36 3.60
CA GLU A 147 -11.30 -16.56 5.04
C GLU A 147 -12.54 -17.34 5.50
N GLY A 148 -13.48 -17.66 4.59
CA GLY A 148 -14.68 -18.43 4.89
C GLY A 148 -14.53 -19.94 4.73
N THR A 149 -13.68 -20.39 3.81
CA THR A 149 -13.62 -21.79 3.33
C THR A 149 -12.22 -22.41 3.36
N THR A 150 -11.22 -21.65 3.79
CA THR A 150 -9.84 -22.11 3.84
C THR A 150 -9.53 -22.83 5.15
N HIS A 151 -8.70 -23.87 5.07
CA HIS A 151 -8.14 -24.53 6.24
C HIS A 151 -6.85 -23.79 6.65
N TYR A 152 -6.64 -23.59 7.95
CA TYR A 152 -5.50 -22.80 8.46
C TYR A 152 -4.13 -23.31 7.96
N ASN A 153 -3.93 -24.63 7.82
CA ASN A 153 -2.71 -25.18 7.21
C ASN A 153 -2.47 -24.63 5.79
N SER A 154 -3.51 -24.55 4.96
CA SER A 154 -3.37 -24.02 3.59
C SER A 154 -3.11 -22.52 3.56
N ILE A 155 -3.62 -21.78 4.55
CA ILE A 155 -3.28 -20.36 4.74
C ILE A 155 -1.79 -20.22 5.08
N ILE A 156 -1.26 -21.08 5.95
CA ILE A 156 0.17 -21.09 6.29
C ILE A 156 1.00 -21.47 5.07
N ASP A 157 0.68 -22.57 4.38
CA ASP A 157 1.45 -23.06 3.22
C ASP A 157 1.57 -21.99 2.13
N GLN A 158 0.47 -21.30 1.80
CA GLN A 158 0.49 -20.28 0.74
C GLN A 158 1.22 -19.00 1.17
N HIS A 159 1.16 -18.61 2.45
CA HIS A 159 1.98 -17.51 2.97
C HIS A 159 3.46 -17.89 2.97
N SER A 160 3.80 -19.08 3.49
CA SER A 160 5.19 -19.56 3.53
C SER A 160 5.82 -19.56 2.14
N LEU A 161 5.11 -20.00 1.10
CA LEU A 161 5.62 -20.00 -0.27
C LEU A 161 5.96 -18.59 -0.78
N GLY A 162 5.09 -17.61 -0.57
CA GLY A 162 5.33 -16.23 -1.01
C GLY A 162 6.40 -15.54 -0.17
N LEU A 163 6.36 -15.70 1.15
CA LEU A 163 7.31 -15.10 2.09
C LEU A 163 8.73 -15.67 1.95
N GLU A 164 8.88 -16.96 1.66
CA GLU A 164 10.18 -17.58 1.35
C GLU A 164 10.80 -16.95 0.11
N PHE A 165 10.02 -16.82 -0.97
CA PHE A 165 10.49 -16.15 -2.18
C PHE A 165 10.91 -14.70 -1.91
N LEU A 166 10.12 -13.93 -1.17
CA LEU A 166 10.45 -12.55 -0.82
C LEU A 166 11.74 -12.45 -0.02
N ASN A 167 11.90 -13.31 1.00
CA ASN A 167 13.11 -13.38 1.80
C ASN A 167 14.34 -13.72 0.94
N ASP A 168 14.23 -14.69 0.03
CA ASP A 168 15.34 -15.10 -0.84
C ASP A 168 15.79 -14.00 -1.82
N GLN A 169 14.84 -13.19 -2.32
CA GLN A 169 15.15 -12.15 -3.31
C GLN A 169 15.52 -10.80 -2.71
N PHE A 170 14.91 -10.44 -1.57
CA PHE A 170 14.92 -9.08 -1.03
C PHE A 170 15.35 -9.00 0.45
N GLY A 171 15.51 -10.14 1.14
CA GLY A 171 15.89 -10.20 2.55
C GLY A 171 14.91 -9.45 3.45
N GLU A 172 15.45 -8.81 4.50
CA GLU A 172 14.65 -8.09 5.50
C GLU A 172 13.82 -6.95 4.89
N CYS A 173 14.34 -6.29 3.86
CA CYS A 173 13.67 -5.19 3.16
C CYS A 173 12.41 -5.63 2.41
N GLY A 174 12.35 -6.90 1.99
CA GLY A 174 11.16 -7.46 1.33
C GLY A 174 10.16 -8.09 2.28
N ARG A 175 10.41 -8.10 3.60
CA ARG A 175 9.53 -8.74 4.58
C ARG A 175 8.26 -7.91 4.79
N PRO A 176 7.07 -8.42 4.44
CA PRO A 176 5.82 -7.73 4.69
C PRO A 176 5.58 -7.58 6.20
N LYS A 177 5.16 -6.38 6.62
CA LYS A 177 4.82 -6.08 8.01
C LYS A 177 3.31 -5.93 8.23
N ILE A 178 2.54 -5.75 7.15
CA ILE A 178 1.10 -5.52 7.19
C ILE A 178 0.36 -6.53 6.32
N GLY A 179 -0.75 -7.07 6.83
CA GLY A 179 -1.68 -7.87 6.07
C GLY A 179 -2.68 -6.99 5.31
N TRP A 180 -3.06 -7.44 4.13
CA TRP A 180 -3.96 -6.76 3.19
C TRP A 180 -5.01 -7.74 2.69
N GLN A 181 -6.18 -7.73 3.33
CA GLN A 181 -7.32 -8.61 3.04
C GLN A 181 -8.51 -7.75 2.60
N ILE A 182 -8.35 -7.09 1.45
CA ILE A 182 -9.31 -6.09 0.99
C ILE A 182 -10.57 -6.67 0.36
N ASP A 183 -10.49 -7.86 -0.24
CA ASP A 183 -11.60 -8.48 -0.96
C ASP A 183 -12.22 -9.79 -0.44
N PRO A 184 -11.68 -10.50 0.57
CA PRO A 184 -12.40 -11.63 1.16
C PRO A 184 -13.79 -11.26 1.69
N PHE A 185 -14.75 -12.18 1.57
CA PHE A 185 -16.15 -11.91 1.92
C PHE A 185 -16.43 -12.12 3.41
N GLY A 186 -15.85 -11.25 4.22
CA GLY A 186 -15.82 -11.36 5.68
C GLY A 186 -14.46 -11.86 6.16
N HIS A 187 -14.18 -11.62 7.44
CA HIS A 187 -12.85 -11.85 8.00
C HIS A 187 -12.93 -12.78 9.21
N SER A 188 -12.01 -13.74 9.24
CA SER A 188 -11.91 -14.77 10.25
C SER A 188 -11.01 -14.32 11.40
N ARG A 189 -11.39 -14.71 12.61
CA ARG A 189 -10.53 -14.52 13.78
C ARG A 189 -9.22 -15.30 13.63
N GLU A 190 -9.21 -16.41 12.90
CA GLU A 190 -8.02 -17.25 12.71
C GLU A 190 -6.97 -16.56 11.83
N GLN A 191 -7.37 -15.88 10.74
CA GLN A 191 -6.45 -15.13 9.87
C GLN A 191 -5.67 -14.07 10.68
N ALA A 192 -6.35 -13.27 11.48
CA ALA A 192 -5.70 -12.27 12.34
C ALA A 192 -4.76 -12.93 13.37
N SER A 193 -5.13 -14.10 13.91
CA SER A 193 -4.29 -14.86 14.84
C SER A 193 -3.03 -15.39 14.16
N LEU A 194 -3.14 -15.90 12.93
CA LEU A 194 -2.00 -16.40 12.15
C LEU A 194 -1.05 -15.28 11.75
N LEU A 195 -1.57 -14.15 11.23
CA LEU A 195 -0.73 -13.02 10.85
C LEU A 195 0.03 -12.45 12.06
N ALA A 196 -0.61 -12.32 13.22
CA ALA A 196 0.09 -11.90 14.43
C ALA A 196 1.24 -12.87 14.81
N GLN A 197 1.03 -14.18 14.68
CA GLN A 197 2.05 -15.20 14.94
C GLN A 197 3.16 -15.24 13.86
N MET A 198 2.85 -14.83 12.64
CA MET A 198 3.82 -14.65 11.55
C MET A 198 4.66 -13.37 11.72
N GLY A 199 4.35 -12.53 12.72
CA GLY A 199 5.10 -11.31 13.02
C GLY A 199 4.58 -10.06 12.31
N PHE A 200 3.35 -10.09 11.78
CA PHE A 200 2.71 -8.90 11.24
C PHE A 200 2.33 -7.92 12.35
N ASP A 201 2.45 -6.64 12.04
CA ASP A 201 2.15 -5.52 12.91
C ASP A 201 0.70 -5.06 12.83
N GLY A 202 0.05 -5.29 11.69
CA GLY A 202 -1.32 -4.87 11.42
C GLY A 202 -1.96 -5.62 10.26
N LEU A 203 -3.27 -5.44 10.12
CA LEU A 203 -4.11 -5.99 9.07
C LEU A 203 -5.08 -4.92 8.59
N PHE A 204 -5.17 -4.69 7.28
CA PHE A 204 -6.23 -3.88 6.70
C PHE A 204 -7.23 -4.75 5.97
N VAL A 205 -8.50 -4.42 6.16
CA VAL A 205 -9.63 -5.13 5.57
C VAL A 205 -10.56 -4.19 4.82
N GLY A 206 -11.18 -4.66 3.76
CA GLY A 206 -12.09 -3.85 2.94
C GLY A 206 -13.57 -4.15 3.16
N ARG A 207 -13.93 -5.38 3.55
CA ARG A 207 -15.33 -5.83 3.59
C ARG A 207 -15.79 -6.11 5.02
N ALA A 208 -16.86 -5.46 5.43
CA ALA A 208 -17.55 -5.76 6.67
C ALA A 208 -19.06 -5.62 6.49
N ASP A 209 -19.83 -6.17 7.43
CA ASP A 209 -21.28 -6.00 7.44
C ASP A 209 -21.64 -4.51 7.45
N TYR A 210 -22.60 -4.11 6.61
CA TYR A 210 -22.96 -2.71 6.44
C TYR A 210 -23.52 -2.06 7.72
N GLN A 211 -24.16 -2.83 8.61
CA GLN A 211 -24.63 -2.36 9.91
C GLN A 211 -23.45 -2.14 10.86
N ASP A 212 -22.43 -3.00 10.82
CA ASP A 212 -21.20 -2.82 11.60
C ASP A 212 -20.42 -1.59 11.08
N LEU A 213 -20.30 -1.42 9.77
CA LEU A 213 -19.69 -0.22 9.17
C LEU A 213 -20.40 1.07 9.61
N GLN A 214 -21.73 1.10 9.58
CA GLN A 214 -22.50 2.28 10.04
C GLN A 214 -22.22 2.59 11.52
N LYS A 215 -22.17 1.56 12.36
CA LYS A 215 -21.84 1.72 13.78
C LYS A 215 -20.40 2.21 13.97
N ARG A 216 -19.43 1.64 13.26
CA ARG A 216 -18.01 2.00 13.37
C ARG A 216 -17.73 3.41 12.89
N ASN A 217 -18.37 3.83 11.81
CA ASN A 217 -18.31 5.19 11.30
C ASN A 217 -18.77 6.20 12.39
N THR A 218 -19.95 5.98 12.97
CA THR A 218 -20.49 6.87 14.01
C THR A 218 -19.72 6.85 15.33
N THR A 219 -19.00 5.78 15.62
CA THR A 219 -18.23 5.61 16.87
C THR A 219 -16.72 5.77 16.70
N LYS A 220 -16.25 6.11 15.50
CA LYS A 220 -14.83 6.23 15.14
C LYS A 220 -14.02 4.98 15.52
N SER A 221 -14.57 3.80 15.23
CA SER A 221 -13.97 2.51 15.58
C SER A 221 -13.64 1.66 14.36
N MET A 222 -13.29 2.31 13.23
CA MET A 222 -12.72 1.63 12.05
C MET A 222 -11.34 1.02 12.34
N GLU A 223 -10.64 1.55 13.34
CA GLU A 223 -9.32 1.11 13.78
C GLU A 223 -9.43 0.49 15.18
N MET A 224 -8.83 -0.68 15.38
CA MET A 224 -8.93 -1.41 16.64
C MET A 224 -7.76 -2.38 16.85
N ILE A 225 -7.56 -2.81 18.09
CA ILE A 225 -6.75 -4.00 18.38
C ILE A 225 -7.65 -5.23 18.38
N TRP A 226 -7.48 -6.08 17.37
CA TRP A 226 -8.21 -7.34 17.26
C TRP A 226 -7.52 -8.42 18.10
N LYS A 227 -8.19 -8.84 19.18
CA LYS A 227 -7.76 -9.95 20.04
C LYS A 227 -8.21 -11.28 19.43
N ALA A 228 -7.34 -11.86 18.61
CA ALA A 228 -7.70 -12.93 17.70
C ALA A 228 -7.70 -14.35 18.32
N SER A 229 -7.28 -14.52 19.58
CA SER A 229 -7.34 -15.79 20.29
C SER A 229 -7.74 -15.61 21.74
N ALA A 230 -8.55 -16.54 22.24
CA ALA A 230 -8.89 -16.60 23.66
C ALA A 230 -7.72 -17.10 24.53
N ASN A 231 -6.74 -17.79 23.92
CA ASN A 231 -5.72 -18.54 24.64
C ASN A 231 -4.29 -17.99 24.47
N LEU A 232 -4.01 -17.28 23.39
CA LEU A 232 -2.64 -16.83 23.06
C LEU A 232 -2.27 -15.46 23.64
N GLY A 233 -3.23 -14.76 24.24
CA GLY A 233 -2.99 -13.44 24.82
C GLY A 233 -2.44 -12.47 23.77
N ARG A 234 -1.37 -11.73 24.11
CA ARG A 234 -0.79 -10.70 23.23
C ARG A 234 -0.18 -11.26 21.93
N GLN A 235 0.15 -12.54 21.85
CA GLN A 235 0.71 -13.16 20.64
C GLN A 235 -0.30 -13.24 19.49
N SER A 236 -1.58 -13.02 19.77
CA SER A 236 -2.64 -12.96 18.76
C SER A 236 -3.32 -11.58 18.73
N TRP A 237 -2.67 -10.53 19.25
CA TRP A 237 -3.22 -9.17 19.16
C TRP A 237 -2.65 -8.54 17.91
N LEU A 238 -3.54 -8.12 17.01
CA LEU A 238 -3.15 -7.49 15.76
C LEU A 238 -3.89 -6.17 15.64
N PHE A 239 -3.20 -5.10 15.24
CA PHE A 239 -3.92 -3.90 14.82
C PHE A 239 -4.76 -4.23 13.60
N THR A 240 -5.98 -3.74 13.55
CA THR A 240 -6.87 -3.95 12.40
C THR A 240 -7.56 -2.64 12.02
N GLY A 241 -7.34 -2.23 10.78
CA GLY A 241 -8.00 -1.08 10.17
C GLY A 241 -9.01 -1.53 9.12
N ILE A 242 -10.23 -1.02 9.17
CA ILE A 242 -11.19 -1.14 8.08
C ILE A 242 -10.99 0.05 7.15
N LEU A 243 -10.69 -0.22 5.89
CA LEU A 243 -10.38 0.80 4.89
C LEU A 243 -11.62 1.62 4.49
N PRO A 244 -11.43 2.88 4.08
CA PRO A 244 -12.53 3.68 3.57
C PRO A 244 -12.93 3.17 2.19
N ARG A 245 -14.25 3.16 1.90
CA ARG A 245 -14.79 2.74 0.59
C ARG A 245 -14.29 1.37 0.11
N ARG A 246 -14.15 0.41 1.03
CA ARG A 246 -13.58 -0.93 0.80
C ARG A 246 -12.10 -0.87 0.44
N TYR A 247 -11.76 -0.50 -0.79
CA TYR A 247 -10.37 -0.39 -1.28
C TYR A 247 -10.26 0.47 -2.54
N SER A 248 -11.36 1.10 -2.96
CA SER A 248 -11.40 1.84 -4.22
C SER A 248 -10.91 3.28 -4.04
N THR A 249 -10.34 3.80 -5.12
CA THR A 249 -10.02 5.23 -5.28
C THR A 249 -11.21 6.12 -4.91
N PRO A 250 -10.96 7.30 -4.30
CA PRO A 250 -12.00 8.32 -4.16
C PRO A 250 -12.81 8.58 -5.41
N ALA A 251 -14.14 8.70 -5.24
CA ALA A 251 -15.04 8.97 -6.34
C ALA A 251 -14.59 10.22 -7.10
N THR A 252 -14.63 10.17 -8.43
CA THR A 252 -14.14 11.19 -9.36
C THR A 252 -12.61 11.32 -9.45
N PHE A 253 -11.80 10.53 -8.74
CA PHE A 253 -10.34 10.59 -8.78
C PHE A 253 -9.68 9.33 -9.32
N SER A 254 -10.42 8.46 -10.01
CA SER A 254 -9.86 7.29 -10.67
C SER A 254 -9.14 7.71 -11.94
N PHE A 255 -7.81 7.69 -11.92
CA PHE A 255 -6.96 8.11 -13.04
C PHE A 255 -6.49 6.95 -13.92
N ASP A 256 -7.05 5.76 -13.73
CA ASP A 256 -6.75 4.60 -14.54
C ASP A 256 -7.32 4.74 -15.96
N PHE A 257 -6.71 4.06 -16.93
CA PHE A 257 -7.02 4.27 -18.35
C PHE A 257 -8.48 3.99 -18.74
N ILE A 258 -9.14 3.07 -18.03
CA ILE A 258 -10.56 2.73 -18.26
C ILE A 258 -11.54 3.59 -17.46
N ALA A 259 -11.04 4.47 -16.60
CA ALA A 259 -11.87 5.30 -15.75
C ALA A 259 -12.48 6.47 -16.52
N PRO A 260 -13.74 6.87 -16.22
CA PRO A 260 -14.41 7.97 -16.91
C PRO A 260 -14.06 9.35 -16.32
N ASP A 261 -13.22 9.40 -15.28
CA ASP A 261 -12.99 10.63 -14.51
C ASP A 261 -12.03 11.59 -15.21
N ASP A 262 -12.29 12.88 -15.08
CA ASP A 262 -11.43 13.91 -15.68
C ASP A 262 -10.03 13.93 -15.02
N PRO A 263 -8.96 14.09 -15.82
CA PRO A 263 -7.63 14.31 -15.29
C PRO A 263 -7.52 15.69 -14.62
N ILE A 264 -6.37 15.96 -13.99
CA ILE A 264 -6.02 17.29 -13.53
C ILE A 264 -5.52 18.12 -14.72
N ILE A 265 -6.36 19.07 -15.15
CA ILE A 265 -6.11 20.01 -16.26
C ILE A 265 -5.62 21.33 -15.65
N ASP A 266 -4.30 21.51 -15.70
CA ASP A 266 -3.57 22.59 -15.01
C ASP A 266 -3.04 23.70 -15.92
N ASP A 267 -3.35 23.65 -17.21
CA ASP A 267 -3.14 24.78 -18.11
C ASP A 267 -4.26 25.81 -17.94
N VAL A 268 -3.94 26.91 -17.27
CA VAL A 268 -4.87 28.01 -16.96
C VAL A 268 -5.49 28.68 -18.19
N ASN A 269 -4.96 28.43 -19.40
CA ASN A 269 -5.48 29.00 -20.65
C ASN A 269 -6.52 28.10 -21.33
N LEU A 270 -6.69 26.86 -20.87
CA LEU A 270 -7.69 25.95 -21.43
C LEU A 270 -9.07 26.23 -20.85
N PRO A 271 -10.15 26.13 -21.66
CA PRO A 271 -11.53 26.25 -21.17
C PRO A 271 -11.85 25.24 -20.05
N ASP A 272 -11.21 24.07 -20.10
CA ASP A 272 -11.45 22.96 -19.19
C ASP A 272 -10.49 22.93 -17.99
N TYR A 273 -9.76 24.03 -17.72
CA TYR A 273 -8.94 24.17 -16.52
C TYR A 273 -9.76 23.89 -15.25
N ASN A 274 -9.36 22.88 -14.47
CA ASN A 274 -10.18 22.34 -13.38
C ASN A 274 -9.50 22.30 -12.00
N VAL A 275 -8.23 22.73 -11.89
CA VAL A 275 -7.46 22.62 -10.62
C VAL A 275 -8.21 23.13 -9.37
N PRO A 276 -8.85 24.32 -9.36
CA PRO A 276 -9.54 24.81 -8.16
C PRO A 276 -10.70 23.91 -7.72
N GLU A 277 -11.46 23.38 -8.68
CA GLU A 277 -12.58 22.48 -8.43
C GLU A 277 -12.08 21.13 -7.91
N ARG A 278 -11.09 20.53 -8.59
CA ARG A 278 -10.50 19.24 -8.20
C ARG A 278 -9.86 19.28 -6.81
N VAL A 279 -9.12 20.35 -6.49
CA VAL A 279 -8.50 20.56 -5.16
C VAL A 279 -9.57 20.66 -4.08
N GLN A 280 -10.61 21.48 -4.29
CA GLN A 280 -11.68 21.66 -3.30
C GLN A 280 -12.45 20.36 -3.07
N THR A 281 -12.78 19.64 -4.15
CA THR A 281 -13.47 18.34 -4.08
C THR A 281 -12.62 17.31 -3.32
N PHE A 282 -11.31 17.27 -3.55
CA PHE A 282 -10.42 16.35 -2.85
C PHE A 282 -10.28 16.67 -1.36
N ILE A 283 -10.13 17.95 -1.01
CA ILE A 283 -10.11 18.41 0.39
C ILE A 283 -11.40 18.02 1.12
N GLN A 284 -12.55 18.25 0.49
CA GLN A 284 -13.84 17.89 1.07
C GLN A 284 -13.95 16.37 1.27
N THR A 285 -13.43 15.59 0.33
CA THR A 285 -13.40 14.13 0.43
C THR A 285 -12.54 13.66 1.60
N ALA A 286 -11.35 14.23 1.77
CA ALA A 286 -10.47 13.95 2.91
C ALA A 286 -11.06 14.36 4.25
N GLN A 287 -11.73 15.51 4.32
CA GLN A 287 -12.44 15.93 5.51
C GLN A 287 -13.54 14.92 5.88
N ASN A 288 -14.32 14.48 4.89
CA ASN A 288 -15.40 13.55 5.12
C ASN A 288 -14.90 12.20 5.63
N GLU A 289 -13.86 11.64 5.00
CA GLU A 289 -13.24 10.40 5.47
C GLU A 289 -12.64 10.55 6.86
N SER A 290 -12.02 11.70 7.18
CA SER A 290 -11.43 11.95 8.51
C SER A 290 -12.43 11.89 9.66
N MET A 291 -13.73 12.08 9.38
CA MET A 291 -14.77 11.98 10.40
C MET A 291 -14.96 10.54 10.90
N GLU A 292 -14.60 9.54 10.10
CA GLU A 292 -14.77 8.11 10.39
C GLU A 292 -13.62 7.52 11.23
N TYR A 293 -12.48 8.23 11.29
CA TYR A 293 -11.27 7.79 11.98
C TYR A 293 -11.02 8.61 13.26
N ALA A 294 -10.20 8.04 14.14
CA ALA A 294 -9.94 8.60 15.48
C ALA A 294 -8.79 9.61 15.50
N THR A 295 -7.79 9.43 14.63
CA THR A 295 -6.57 10.25 14.60
C THR A 295 -6.60 11.33 13.52
N ASN A 296 -5.56 12.16 13.48
CA ASN A 296 -5.32 13.12 12.38
C ASN A 296 -4.50 12.50 11.23
N HIS A 297 -4.40 11.17 11.16
CA HIS A 297 -3.85 10.45 10.02
C HIS A 297 -4.95 9.56 9.42
N ILE A 298 -5.15 9.64 8.11
CA ILE A 298 -6.06 8.74 7.39
C ILE A 298 -5.35 8.10 6.20
N ILE A 299 -5.73 6.86 5.92
CA ILE A 299 -5.34 6.13 4.73
C ILE A 299 -6.33 6.41 3.59
N MET A 300 -5.82 6.65 2.39
CA MET A 300 -6.63 6.72 1.17
C MET A 300 -6.05 5.81 0.11
N THR A 301 -6.80 4.76 -0.23
CA THR A 301 -6.41 3.85 -1.31
C THR A 301 -6.63 4.50 -2.67
N PHE A 302 -5.64 4.40 -3.54
CA PHE A 302 -5.71 4.79 -4.95
C PHE A 302 -5.44 3.56 -5.80
N GLY A 303 -6.51 2.84 -6.11
CA GLY A 303 -6.46 1.57 -6.80
C GLY A 303 -7.83 0.91 -6.90
N GLY A 304 -7.81 -0.29 -7.45
CA GLY A 304 -8.97 -1.15 -7.67
C GLY A 304 -8.56 -2.39 -8.44
N ASP A 305 -9.54 -3.15 -8.91
CA ASP A 305 -9.31 -4.39 -9.65
C ASP A 305 -8.50 -4.10 -10.93
N PHE A 306 -7.29 -4.67 -11.02
CA PHE A 306 -6.39 -4.61 -12.18
C PHE A 306 -6.09 -3.21 -12.74
N GLN A 307 -6.05 -2.20 -11.87
CA GLN A 307 -5.65 -0.84 -12.23
C GLN A 307 -4.12 -0.74 -12.40
N TYR A 308 -3.63 0.42 -12.84
CA TYR A 308 -2.21 0.70 -13.10
C TYR A 308 -1.59 -0.07 -14.28
N GLN A 309 -2.38 -0.62 -15.22
CA GLN A 309 -1.83 -1.09 -16.50
C GLN A 309 -1.08 0.02 -17.26
N ASN A 310 -1.45 1.28 -17.00
CA ASN A 310 -0.68 2.46 -17.34
C ASN A 310 -0.47 3.31 -16.06
N ALA A 311 0.51 2.94 -15.25
CA ALA A 311 0.82 3.66 -14.02
C ALA A 311 1.18 5.14 -14.25
N LEU A 312 1.73 5.51 -15.41
CA LEU A 312 2.08 6.90 -15.72
C LEU A 312 0.85 7.81 -15.73
N ALA A 313 -0.30 7.35 -16.24
CA ALA A 313 -1.54 8.11 -16.21
C ALA A 313 -2.00 8.41 -14.78
N ASN A 314 -1.91 7.39 -13.91
CA ASN A 314 -2.25 7.50 -12.50
C ASN A 314 -1.33 8.49 -11.78
N TYR A 315 -0.02 8.25 -11.83
CA TYR A 315 0.94 9.07 -11.10
C TYR A 315 1.05 10.51 -11.61
N LYS A 316 0.87 10.75 -12.91
CA LYS A 316 0.88 12.12 -13.44
C LYS A 316 -0.21 12.98 -12.82
N ASN A 317 -1.38 12.41 -12.56
CA ASN A 317 -2.49 13.10 -11.93
C ASN A 317 -2.34 13.16 -10.41
N LEU A 318 -1.86 12.08 -9.77
CA LEU A 318 -1.56 12.08 -8.34
C LEU A 318 -0.49 13.10 -7.95
N ASP A 319 0.60 13.20 -8.73
CA ASP A 319 1.67 14.16 -8.50
C ASP A 319 1.13 15.61 -8.56
N LYS A 320 0.26 15.90 -9.54
CA LYS A 320 -0.43 17.20 -9.64
C LYS A 320 -1.36 17.43 -8.45
N LEU A 321 -2.15 16.43 -8.08
CA LEU A 321 -3.10 16.53 -6.97
C LEU A 321 -2.37 16.83 -5.65
N ILE A 322 -1.33 16.07 -5.33
CA ILE A 322 -0.47 16.30 -4.14
C ILE A 322 0.08 17.72 -4.17
N LYS A 323 0.66 18.14 -5.29
CA LYS A 323 1.23 19.49 -5.46
C LYS A 323 0.19 20.57 -5.19
N TYR A 324 -0.91 20.58 -5.95
CA TYR A 324 -1.88 21.67 -5.91
C TYR A 324 -2.66 21.74 -4.60
N VAL A 325 -2.86 20.61 -3.93
CA VAL A 325 -3.53 20.59 -2.63
C VAL A 325 -2.58 21.06 -1.52
N ASN A 326 -1.31 20.65 -1.54
CA ASN A 326 -0.32 21.12 -0.56
C ASN A 326 0.09 22.59 -0.76
N ASP A 327 -0.02 23.13 -1.97
CA ASP A 327 0.18 24.55 -2.28
C ASP A 327 -0.94 25.44 -1.68
N GLN A 328 -2.11 24.88 -1.32
CA GLN A 328 -3.11 25.61 -0.56
C GLN A 328 -2.63 25.86 0.87
N VAL A 329 -2.66 27.12 1.33
CA VAL A 329 -2.37 27.46 2.73
C VAL A 329 -3.39 26.72 3.61
N GLY A 330 -2.97 25.71 4.39
CA GLY A 330 -3.98 24.93 5.11
C GLY A 330 -3.53 23.80 6.02
N ILE A 331 -4.55 23.30 6.70
CA ILE A 331 -4.60 22.25 7.74
C ILE A 331 -4.40 20.82 7.19
N PHE A 332 -3.90 20.64 5.96
CA PHE A 332 -3.75 19.32 5.33
C PHE A 332 -2.33 19.06 4.84
N HIS A 333 -1.93 17.79 4.86
CA HIS A 333 -0.66 17.32 4.35
C HIS A 333 -0.88 15.99 3.61
N PHE A 334 -0.76 16.02 2.29
CA PHE A 334 -0.95 14.87 1.41
C PHE A 334 0.39 14.37 0.90
N TYR A 335 0.62 13.07 0.98
CA TYR A 335 1.87 12.46 0.51
C TYR A 335 1.70 10.96 0.29
N PHE A 336 2.62 10.40 -0.49
CA PHE A 336 2.83 8.95 -0.54
C PHE A 336 3.62 8.52 0.69
N ASN A 337 3.27 7.36 1.24
CA ASN A 337 4.04 6.76 2.33
C ASN A 337 3.94 5.24 2.29
N GLU A 338 4.89 4.58 2.96
CA GLU A 338 4.74 3.17 3.32
C GLU A 338 3.59 3.01 4.30
N ILE A 339 2.86 1.92 4.18
CA ILE A 339 1.70 1.69 5.04
C ILE A 339 2.14 1.40 6.49
N GLN A 340 3.35 0.88 6.68
CA GLN A 340 3.96 0.71 8.00
C GLN A 340 4.09 2.05 8.73
N ILE A 341 4.43 3.11 8.02
CA ILE A 341 4.58 4.44 8.62
C ILE A 341 3.21 4.97 9.07
N TYR A 342 2.15 4.77 8.28
CA TYR A 342 0.78 5.06 8.71
C TYR A 342 0.45 4.33 10.02
N LEU A 343 0.69 3.03 10.08
CA LEU A 343 0.41 2.22 11.27
C LEU A 343 1.18 2.72 12.51
N ASN A 344 2.44 3.09 12.34
CA ASN A 344 3.27 3.64 13.43
C ASN A 344 2.66 4.94 14.00
N PHE A 345 2.08 5.80 13.16
CA PHE A 345 1.36 7.00 13.62
C PHE A 345 0.11 6.67 14.44
N ILE A 346 -0.67 5.68 14.00
CA ILE A 346 -1.87 5.29 14.73
C ILE A 346 -1.51 4.69 16.08
N LYS A 347 -0.53 3.77 16.11
CA LYS A 347 -0.01 3.15 17.33
C LYS A 347 0.47 4.21 18.34
N ALA A 348 1.25 5.20 17.89
CA ALA A 348 1.81 6.23 18.76
C ALA A 348 0.79 7.20 19.38
N ASN A 349 -0.40 7.34 18.81
CA ASN A 349 -1.44 8.27 19.30
C ASN A 349 -2.46 7.61 20.24
N GLU A 350 -2.54 6.29 20.27
CA GLU A 350 -3.60 5.57 21.00
C GLU A 350 -3.10 4.55 22.03
N TRP A 351 -1.79 4.22 22.04
CA TRP A 351 -1.27 3.09 22.82
C TRP A 351 0.05 3.37 23.56
#